data_AF-A0AAE2C5M3-F1
#
_entry.id   AF-A0AAE2C5M3-F1
#
_cell.length_a   1.000
_cell.length_b   1.000
_cell.length_c   1.000
_cell.angle_alpha   90.00
_cell.angle_beta   90.00
_cell.angle_gamma   90.00
#
_symmetry.space_group_name_H-M   'P 1'
#
loop_
_entity.id
_entity.type
_entity.pdbx_description
1 polymer ?
#
loop_
_entity_poly.entity_id
_entity_poly.type
_entity_poly.pdbx_seq_one_letter_code
_entity_poly.pdbx_strand_id
1 'polypeptide(L)'
;MVLMYYTNFLSSPEGYFHTVICNAQEFSNTTVNSDLHFISWDTPPKQHPHYLYLEDMQRMVESNAPFARKFHHDDPVLDRIDSELLFRGKGMLVPGGWCVGSRENGTDPCSVVGSTTVLRPTAGAKRLENLVISLLSNNNFRSQQCK
;
A
#
# COMPACT_ATOMS: atom_id res chain seq x y z
N MET A 1 -4.38 17.73 -25.36
CA MET A 1 -4.42 16.70 -26.43
C MET A 1 -3.87 15.33 -26.00
N VAL A 2 -3.60 15.09 -24.69
CA VAL A 2 -3.15 13.78 -24.18
C VAL A 2 -4.33 12.83 -23.90
N LEU A 3 -5.46 13.35 -23.42
CA LEU A 3 -6.66 12.55 -23.12
C LEU A 3 -7.16 11.76 -24.35
N MET A 4 -7.41 12.42 -25.47
CA MET A 4 -7.87 11.77 -26.71
C MET A 4 -6.89 10.76 -27.30
N TYR A 5 -5.58 10.92 -27.02
CA TYR A 5 -4.58 9.96 -27.45
C TYR A 5 -4.70 8.67 -26.62
N TYR A 6 -4.78 8.81 -25.30
CA TYR A 6 -4.88 7.66 -24.39
C TYR A 6 -6.24 6.95 -24.43
N THR A 7 -7.32 7.57 -24.92
CA THR A 7 -8.62 6.88 -25.07
C THR A 7 -8.58 5.70 -26.05
N ASN A 8 -7.60 5.66 -26.96
CA ASN A 8 -7.44 4.58 -27.95
C ASN A 8 -6.15 3.78 -27.75
N PHE A 9 -5.48 3.95 -26.61
CA PHE A 9 -4.22 3.27 -26.29
C PHE A 9 -4.48 2.07 -25.39
N LEU A 10 -3.86 0.91 -25.68
CA LEU A 10 -3.94 -0.28 -24.84
C LEU A 10 -3.32 0.00 -23.46
N SER A 11 -3.97 -0.45 -22.38
CA SER A 11 -3.50 -0.20 -21.01
C SER A 11 -3.29 1.29 -20.71
N SER A 12 -4.20 2.14 -21.18
CA SER A 12 -4.11 3.60 -21.05
C SER A 12 -3.72 4.12 -19.65
N PRO A 13 -4.26 3.57 -18.54
CA PRO A 13 -3.90 4.00 -17.19
C PRO A 13 -2.43 3.81 -16.82
N GLU A 14 -1.71 2.87 -17.47
CA GLU A 14 -0.29 2.61 -17.17
C GLU A 14 0.63 3.74 -17.66
N GLY A 15 0.21 4.52 -18.66
CA GLY A 15 1.00 5.63 -19.20
C GLY A 15 0.40 7.01 -18.95
N TYR A 16 -0.94 7.13 -18.99
CA TYR A 16 -1.63 8.42 -19.03
C TYR A 16 -1.24 9.35 -17.88
N PHE A 17 -1.34 8.87 -16.64
CA PHE A 17 -1.08 9.70 -15.46
C PHE A 17 0.38 10.10 -15.35
N HIS A 18 1.31 9.17 -15.62
CA HIS A 18 2.74 9.46 -15.65
C HIS A 18 3.07 10.55 -16.69
N THR A 19 2.50 10.45 -17.89
CA THR A 19 2.71 11.47 -18.95
C THR A 19 2.14 12.82 -18.54
N VAL A 20 0.92 12.88 -18.04
CA VAL A 20 0.29 14.15 -17.63
C VAL A 20 1.06 14.80 -16.48
N ILE A 21 1.37 14.05 -15.42
CA ILE A 21 2.01 14.61 -14.22
C ILE A 21 3.45 15.07 -14.49
N CYS A 22 4.19 14.36 -15.35
CA CYS A 22 5.56 14.75 -15.70
C CYS A 22 5.64 15.98 -16.63
N ASN A 23 4.58 16.28 -17.38
CA ASN A 23 4.56 17.40 -18.34
C ASN A 23 3.78 18.63 -17.82
N ALA A 24 3.27 18.57 -16.59
CA ALA A 24 2.61 19.68 -15.92
C ALA A 24 3.60 20.40 -15.00
N GLN A 25 3.84 21.69 -15.27
CA GLN A 25 4.84 22.49 -14.56
C GLN A 25 4.54 22.56 -13.05
N GLU A 26 3.26 22.54 -12.69
CA GLU A 26 2.77 22.57 -11.31
C GLU A 26 3.24 21.35 -10.49
N PHE A 27 3.47 20.20 -11.14
CA PHE A 27 3.81 18.95 -10.46
C PHE A 27 5.28 18.53 -10.58
N SER A 28 6.06 19.14 -11.47
CA SER A 28 7.46 18.79 -11.78
C SER A 28 8.34 18.54 -10.54
N ASN A 29 8.16 19.32 -9.46
CA ASN A 29 8.95 19.21 -8.23
C ASN A 29 8.31 18.36 -7.11
N THR A 30 7.10 17.84 -7.33
CA THR A 30 6.28 17.19 -6.29
C THR A 30 6.02 15.70 -6.57
N THR A 31 6.45 15.19 -7.73
CA THR A 31 6.29 13.78 -8.07
C THR A 31 7.21 12.90 -7.22
N VAL A 32 6.64 11.85 -6.62
CA VAL A 32 7.37 10.75 -5.97
C VAL A 32 7.20 9.50 -6.82
N ASN A 33 8.30 8.86 -7.20
CA ASN A 33 8.29 7.66 -8.05
C ASN A 33 7.96 6.38 -7.27
N SER A 34 6.76 6.32 -6.70
CA SER A 34 6.25 5.13 -6.01
C SER A 34 4.73 5.13 -6.04
N ASP A 35 4.13 3.96 -6.28
CA ASP A 35 2.70 3.73 -6.16
C ASP A 35 2.31 3.16 -4.79
N LEU A 36 3.28 3.03 -3.87
CA LEU A 36 3.13 2.47 -2.51
C LEU A 36 2.69 0.99 -2.45
N HIS A 37 2.79 0.25 -3.56
CA HIS A 37 2.45 -1.17 -3.59
C HIS A 37 3.69 -2.06 -3.59
N PHE A 38 3.62 -3.16 -2.85
CA PHE A 38 4.46 -4.32 -3.12
C PHE A 38 3.85 -5.15 -4.25
N ILE A 39 4.61 -5.33 -5.33
CA ILE A 39 4.22 -6.12 -6.49
C ILE A 39 5.39 -7.04 -6.84
N SER A 40 5.14 -8.35 -6.88
CA SER A 40 6.13 -9.34 -7.31
C SER A 40 5.86 -9.75 -8.76
N TRP A 41 6.93 -9.96 -9.53
CA TRP A 41 6.86 -10.40 -10.92
C TRP A 41 7.66 -11.68 -11.11
N ASP A 42 7.16 -12.59 -11.95
CA ASP A 42 7.91 -13.76 -12.38
C ASP A 42 9.12 -13.33 -13.24
N THR A 43 10.15 -14.19 -13.34
CA THR A 43 11.27 -14.00 -14.27
C THR A 43 11.28 -15.14 -15.28
N PRO A 44 10.98 -14.89 -16.58
CA PRO A 44 10.62 -13.61 -17.20
C PRO A 44 9.22 -13.10 -16.80
N PRO A 45 8.98 -11.77 -16.86
CA PRO A 45 7.70 -11.19 -16.46
C PRO A 45 6.56 -11.63 -17.39
N LYS A 46 5.40 -11.95 -16.78
CA LYS A 46 4.14 -12.24 -17.48
C LYS A 46 3.33 -10.96 -17.68
N GLN A 47 2.18 -11.05 -18.35
CA GLN A 47 1.24 -9.93 -18.52
C GLN A 47 0.67 -9.42 -17.18
N HIS A 48 0.55 -10.29 -16.18
CA HIS A 48 0.04 -9.93 -14.86
C HIS A 48 1.07 -10.27 -13.77
N PRO A 49 1.09 -9.49 -12.67
CA PRO A 49 1.95 -9.78 -11.53
C PRO A 49 1.76 -11.18 -10.97
N HIS A 50 2.79 -11.68 -10.29
CA HIS A 50 2.76 -12.92 -9.52
C HIS A 50 1.68 -12.83 -8.42
N TYR A 51 1.00 -13.95 -8.17
CA TYR A 51 0.10 -14.05 -7.01
C TYR A 51 0.94 -14.21 -5.75
N LEU A 52 0.63 -13.42 -4.73
CA LEU A 52 1.37 -13.43 -3.47
C LEU A 52 0.84 -14.53 -2.55
N TYR A 53 1.75 -15.29 -1.95
CA TYR A 53 1.46 -16.40 -1.05
C TYR A 53 2.17 -16.23 0.31
N LEU A 54 2.04 -17.22 1.19
CA LEU A 54 2.66 -17.19 2.52
C LEU A 54 4.19 -17.03 2.47
N GLU A 55 4.83 -17.59 1.45
CA GLU A 55 6.26 -17.50 1.20
C GLU A 55 6.72 -16.06 0.95
N ASP A 56 5.81 -15.18 0.52
CA ASP A 56 6.09 -13.79 0.20
C ASP A 56 5.88 -12.86 1.40
N MET A 57 5.32 -13.35 2.51
CA MET A 57 4.99 -12.54 3.68
C MET A 57 6.16 -11.71 4.19
N GLN A 58 7.34 -12.33 4.29
CA GLN A 58 8.53 -11.64 4.75
C GLN A 58 8.90 -10.48 3.81
N ARG A 59 8.94 -10.74 2.49
CA ARG A 59 9.26 -9.72 1.49
C ARG A 59 8.24 -8.58 1.47
N MET A 60 6.95 -8.90 1.64
CA MET A 60 5.89 -7.89 1.76
C MET A 60 6.15 -6.97 2.95
N VAL A 61 6.42 -7.53 4.14
CA VAL A 61 6.65 -6.73 5.35
C VAL A 61 7.94 -5.92 5.27
N GLU A 62 9.02 -6.50 4.76
CA GLU A 62 10.33 -5.85 4.60
C GLU A 62 10.32 -4.71 3.58
N SER A 63 9.43 -4.77 2.58
CA SER A 63 9.27 -3.70 1.60
C SER A 63 8.80 -2.37 2.20
N ASN A 64 8.24 -2.40 3.42
CA ASN A 64 7.57 -1.28 4.07
C ASN A 64 6.36 -0.70 3.32
N ALA A 65 5.95 -1.29 2.20
CA ALA A 65 4.80 -0.87 1.43
C ALA A 65 3.50 -1.08 2.23
N PRO A 66 2.60 -0.07 2.30
CA PRO A 66 1.32 -0.21 2.98
C PRO A 66 0.32 -1.10 2.22
N PHE A 67 0.52 -1.30 0.91
CA PHE A 67 -0.36 -2.09 0.06
C PHE A 67 0.43 -3.19 -0.67
N ALA A 68 -0.26 -4.24 -1.07
CA ALA A 68 0.31 -5.33 -1.87
C ALA A 68 -0.72 -5.90 -2.83
N ARG A 69 -0.26 -6.45 -3.96
CA ARG A 69 -1.09 -7.19 -4.93
C ARG A 69 -0.24 -8.17 -5.75
N LYS A 70 -0.81 -9.27 -6.27
CA LYS A 70 -2.22 -9.70 -6.27
C LYS A 70 -2.40 -10.92 -5.39
N PHE A 71 -3.56 -11.07 -4.74
CA PHE A 71 -3.88 -12.24 -3.94
C PHE A 71 -4.94 -13.11 -4.64
N HIS A 72 -4.88 -14.42 -4.41
CA HIS A 72 -6.01 -15.29 -4.71
C HIS A 72 -7.13 -15.06 -3.70
N HIS A 73 -8.37 -15.29 -4.14
CA HIS A 73 -9.50 -15.28 -3.21
C HIS A 73 -9.33 -16.41 -2.19
N ASP A 74 -9.62 -16.13 -0.93
CA ASP A 74 -9.51 -17.07 0.20
C ASP A 74 -8.12 -17.71 0.38
N ASP A 75 -7.06 -17.06 -0.09
CA ASP A 75 -5.70 -17.54 0.12
C ASP A 75 -5.28 -17.38 1.60
N PRO A 76 -4.63 -18.40 2.23
CA PRO A 76 -4.18 -18.35 3.62
C PRO A 76 -3.27 -17.16 3.97
N VAL A 77 -2.60 -16.57 2.98
CA VAL A 77 -1.81 -15.33 3.19
C VAL A 77 -2.67 -14.18 3.70
N LEU A 78 -3.96 -14.11 3.30
CA LEU A 78 -4.89 -13.07 3.73
C LEU A 78 -5.22 -13.22 5.23
N ASP A 79 -5.42 -14.46 5.70
CA ASP A 79 -5.62 -14.74 7.12
C ASP A 79 -4.38 -14.37 7.95
N ARG A 80 -3.19 -14.60 7.38
CA ARG A 80 -1.91 -14.22 8.01
C ARG A 80 -1.76 -12.69 8.09
N ILE A 81 -2.10 -11.96 7.04
CA ILE A 81 -2.12 -10.49 7.05
C ILE A 81 -3.10 -9.97 8.10
N ASP A 82 -4.32 -10.51 8.12
CA ASP A 82 -5.37 -10.12 9.05
C ASP A 82 -4.94 -10.31 10.51
N SER A 83 -4.36 -11.47 10.83
CA SER A 83 -3.94 -11.80 12.19
C SER A 83 -2.66 -11.08 12.64
N GLU A 84 -1.63 -11.00 11.79
CA GLU A 84 -0.30 -10.52 12.20
C GLU A 84 -0.05 -9.04 11.96
N LEU A 85 -0.66 -8.46 10.93
CA LEU A 85 -0.42 -7.07 10.55
C LEU A 85 -1.58 -6.16 10.93
N LEU A 86 -2.81 -6.65 10.77
CA LEU A 86 -4.02 -5.90 11.05
C LEU A 86 -4.62 -6.21 12.42
N PHE A 87 -4.17 -7.29 13.08
CA PHE A 87 -4.65 -7.73 14.39
C PHE A 87 -6.17 -7.88 14.46
N ARG A 88 -6.77 -8.41 13.39
CA ARG A 88 -8.19 -8.70 13.31
C ARG A 88 -8.42 -10.18 13.02
N GLY A 89 -9.56 -10.69 13.48
CA GLY A 89 -10.04 -12.03 13.13
C GLY A 89 -11.14 -11.96 12.08
N LYS A 90 -11.62 -13.14 11.68
CA LYS A 90 -12.64 -13.28 10.63
C LYS A 90 -13.92 -12.50 10.98
N GLY A 91 -14.37 -11.65 10.06
CA GLY A 91 -15.56 -10.83 10.23
C GLY A 91 -15.40 -9.63 11.16
N MET A 92 -14.21 -9.41 11.73
CA MET A 92 -13.93 -8.26 12.59
C MET A 92 -13.38 -7.08 11.77
N LEU A 93 -13.60 -5.88 12.30
CA LEU A 93 -12.98 -4.65 11.77
C LEU A 93 -11.51 -4.58 12.21
N VAL A 94 -10.69 -3.88 11.43
CA VAL A 94 -9.32 -3.57 11.84
C VAL A 94 -9.37 -2.66 13.07
N PRO A 95 -8.80 -3.04 14.22
CA PRO A 95 -8.82 -2.21 15.41
C PRO A 95 -8.01 -0.92 15.21
N GLY A 96 -8.66 0.21 15.48
CA GLY A 96 -8.08 1.55 15.40
C GLY A 96 -7.97 2.24 16.76
N GLY A 97 -7.49 3.49 16.75
CA GLY A 97 -7.40 4.31 17.96
C GLY A 97 -8.75 4.64 18.61
N TRP A 98 -9.84 4.46 17.87
CA TRP A 98 -11.22 4.60 18.33
C TRP A 98 -11.78 3.36 19.03
N CYS A 99 -11.09 2.22 19.01
CA CYS A 99 -11.54 1.01 19.71
C CYS A 99 -11.09 1.09 21.18
N VAL A 100 -12.02 1.44 22.07
CA VAL A 100 -11.76 1.70 23.50
C VAL A 100 -12.33 0.63 24.43
N GLY A 101 -12.93 -0.42 23.87
CA GLY A 101 -13.39 -1.59 24.62
C GLY A 101 -12.23 -2.35 25.26
N SER A 102 -12.57 -3.18 26.26
CA SER A 102 -11.59 -4.06 26.88
C SER A 102 -11.07 -5.10 25.87
N ARG A 103 -9.83 -5.55 26.07
CA ARG A 103 -9.25 -6.72 25.39
C ARG A 103 -9.21 -7.94 26.31
N GLU A 104 -9.72 -7.81 27.54
CA GLU A 104 -9.74 -8.89 28.52
C GLU A 104 -10.62 -10.04 28.03
N ASN A 105 -10.19 -11.27 28.30
CA ASN A 105 -10.92 -12.49 27.92
C ASN A 105 -11.23 -12.61 26.41
N GLY A 106 -10.43 -11.98 25.55
CA GLY A 106 -10.62 -12.05 24.09
C GLY A 106 -11.84 -11.24 23.59
N THR A 107 -12.32 -10.29 24.38
CA THR A 107 -13.36 -9.36 23.95
C THR A 107 -12.87 -8.46 22.81
N ASP A 108 -13.77 -8.15 21.86
CA ASP A 108 -13.44 -7.26 20.74
C ASP A 108 -13.38 -5.81 21.24
N PRO A 109 -12.19 -5.16 21.21
CA PRO A 109 -12.03 -3.78 21.66
C PRO A 109 -12.84 -2.77 20.83
N CYS A 110 -13.27 -3.14 19.63
CA CYS A 110 -14.07 -2.27 18.77
C CYS A 110 -15.58 -2.36 19.05
N SER A 111 -16.01 -3.20 20.00
CA SER A 111 -17.39 -3.22 20.49
C SER A 111 -17.81 -1.91 21.17
N VAL A 112 -16.84 -1.15 21.67
CA VAL A 112 -17.05 0.19 22.23
C VAL A 112 -16.25 1.19 21.40
N VAL A 113 -16.97 2.09 20.74
CA VAL A 113 -16.39 3.12 19.88
C VAL A 113 -16.22 4.40 20.67
N GLY A 114 -14.96 4.83 20.82
CA GLY A 114 -14.59 6.13 21.37
C GLY A 114 -14.48 7.19 20.27
N SER A 115 -13.61 8.19 20.48
CA SER A 115 -13.40 9.23 19.49
C SER A 115 -12.69 8.71 18.24
N THR A 116 -13.26 8.99 17.07
CA THR A 116 -12.70 8.65 15.75
C THR A 116 -11.48 9.48 15.37
N THR A 117 -11.18 10.55 16.10
CA THR A 117 -10.02 11.43 15.84
C THR A 117 -8.75 10.98 16.53
N VAL A 118 -8.82 9.99 17.42
CA VAL A 118 -7.65 9.50 18.16
C VAL A 118 -6.81 8.62 17.25
N LEU A 119 -5.58 9.07 16.97
CA LEU A 119 -4.59 8.33 16.22
C LEU A 119 -3.66 7.58 17.18
N ARG A 120 -3.50 6.27 16.98
CA ARG A 120 -2.55 5.42 17.72
C ARG A 120 -1.67 4.68 16.72
N PRO A 121 -0.52 5.25 16.33
CA PRO A 121 0.39 4.60 15.37
C PRO A 121 0.84 3.22 15.85
N THR A 122 0.77 2.23 14.96
CA THR A 122 1.24 0.86 15.21
C THR A 122 2.54 0.58 14.47
N ALA A 123 3.04 -0.65 14.52
CA ALA A 123 4.20 -1.06 13.72
C ALA A 123 3.99 -0.79 12.21
N GLY A 124 2.76 -0.88 11.70
CA GLY A 124 2.45 -0.55 10.30
C GLY A 124 2.69 0.93 9.96
N ALA A 125 2.33 1.83 10.88
CA ALA A 125 2.60 3.26 10.71
C ALA A 125 4.10 3.57 10.68
N LYS A 126 4.90 2.90 11.53
CA LYS A 126 6.37 3.02 11.51
C LYS A 126 6.99 2.50 10.21
N ARG A 127 6.47 1.41 9.64
CA ARG A 127 6.91 0.92 8.32
C ARG A 127 6.64 1.95 7.24
N LEU A 128 5.42 2.49 7.20
CA LEU A 128 5.06 3.53 6.24
C LEU A 128 5.94 4.78 6.39
N GLU A 129 6.20 5.21 7.63
CA GLU A 129 7.12 6.32 7.92
C GLU A 129 8.51 6.05 7.33
N ASN A 130 9.07 4.86 7.56
CA ASN A 130 10.37 4.47 7.01
C ASN A 130 10.39 4.52 5.47
N LEU A 131 9.32 4.03 4.82
CA LEU A 131 9.18 4.10 3.36
C LEU A 131 9.15 5.55 2.88
N VAL A 132 8.33 6.40 3.50
CA VAL A 132 8.20 7.81 3.12
C VAL A 132 9.51 8.56 3.31
N ILE A 133 10.22 8.35 4.42
CA ILE A 133 11.55 8.95 4.66
C ILE A 133 12.54 8.52 3.58
N SER A 134 12.54 7.24 3.20
CA SER A 134 13.43 6.73 2.14
C SER A 134 13.11 7.36 0.78
N LEU A 135 11.83 7.42 0.40
CA LEU A 135 11.37 7.98 -0.86
C LEU A 135 11.66 9.49 -0.98
N LEU A 136 11.53 10.22 0.13
CA LEU A 136 11.75 11.66 0.19
C LEU A 136 13.21 12.05 0.50
N SER A 137 14.10 11.08 0.69
CA SER A 137 15.52 11.36 0.88
C SER A 137 16.12 12.05 -0.34
N ASN A 138 17.02 13.01 -0.14
CA ASN A 138 17.59 13.82 -1.23
C ASN A 138 18.20 12.98 -2.37
N ASN A 139 18.81 11.84 -2.03
CA ASN A 139 19.44 10.96 -3.00
C ASN A 139 18.44 10.21 -3.88
N ASN A 140 17.23 9.91 -3.37
CA ASN A 140 16.19 9.21 -4.11
C ASN A 140 15.21 10.18 -4.77
N PHE A 141 14.67 11.13 -4.00
CA PHE A 141 13.59 12.00 -4.47
C PHE A 141 14.00 12.77 -5.71
N ARG A 142 15.15 13.47 -5.68
CA ARG A 142 15.59 14.32 -6.80
C ARG A 142 16.08 13.55 -8.01
N SER A 143 16.65 12.36 -7.81
CA SER A 143 17.17 11.54 -8.91
C SER A 143 16.06 10.80 -9.67
N GLN A 144 14.90 10.63 -9.05
CA GLN A 144 13.77 9.86 -9.58
C GLN A 144 12.57 10.74 -9.97
N GLN A 145 12.72 12.06 -10.08
CA GLN A 145 11.66 12.94 -10.60
C GLN A 145 11.58 12.90 -12.13
N CYS A 146 10.43 13.31 -12.64
CA CYS A 146 10.26 13.66 -14.04
C CYS A 146 11.31 14.70 -14.47
N LYS A 147 11.83 14.57 -15.69
CA LYS A 147 12.81 15.50 -16.28
C LYS A 147 12.16 16.42 -17.29
#